data_AF-A0A4C1YVF1-F1
#
_entry.id   AF-A0A4C1YVF1-F1
#
_cell.length_a   1.000
_cell.length_b   1.000
_cell.length_c   1.000
_cell.angle_alpha   90.00
_cell.angle_beta   90.00
_cell.angle_gamma   90.00
#
_symmetry.space_group_name_H-M   'P 1'
#
loop_
_entity.id
_entity.type
_entity.pdbx_description
1 polymer ?
#
loop_
_entity_poly.entity_id
_entity_poly.type
_entity_poly.pdbx_seq_one_letter_code
_entity_poly.pdbx_strand_id
1 'polypeptide(L)'
;MLNKFENLEKIKNKTKFKNVHSVCKKLKWRWTGHMLREEKEKWTRLIMEWYPRGNKRSKGRQHKRWEDDIKQIAGAKWTRLARDRETWKSLEETFVAGQAVTSNNPIADDIT
;
A
#
# COMPACT_ATOMS: atom_id res chain seq x y z
N MET A 1 19.01 -15.04 24.15
CA MET A 1 18.25 -14.26 23.14
C MET A 1 16.76 -14.07 23.46
N LEU A 2 16.18 -14.82 24.41
CA LEU A 2 14.76 -14.70 24.80
C LEU A 2 14.42 -13.36 25.52
N ASN A 3 15.34 -12.83 26.32
CA ASN A 3 15.13 -11.61 27.12
C ASN A 3 14.85 -10.31 26.32
N LYS A 4 15.19 -10.24 25.02
CA LYS A 4 15.00 -9.02 24.22
C LYS A 4 13.55 -8.84 23.78
N PHE A 5 12.86 -9.95 23.46
CA PHE A 5 11.48 -9.92 22.97
C PHE A 5 10.49 -9.54 24.06
N GLU A 6 10.65 -10.10 25.27
CA GLU A 6 9.80 -9.79 26.43
C GLU A 6 9.92 -8.31 26.85
N ASN A 7 11.13 -7.75 26.80
CA ASN A 7 11.35 -6.33 27.10
C ASN A 7 10.71 -5.40 26.07
N LEU A 8 10.70 -5.78 24.79
CA LEU A 8 10.02 -5.02 23.74
C LEU A 8 8.50 -4.99 23.94
N GLU A 9 7.90 -6.11 24.34
CA GLU A 9 6.47 -6.16 24.65
C GLU A 9 6.10 -5.28 25.85
N LYS A 10 6.92 -5.33 26.92
CA LYS A 10 6.76 -4.47 28.09
C LYS A 10 6.81 -2.97 27.72
N ILE A 11 7.78 -2.57 26.89
CA ILE A 11 7.91 -1.17 26.43
C ILE A 11 6.69 -0.76 25.60
N LYS A 12 6.22 -1.61 24.69
CA LYS A 12 5.02 -1.33 23.88
C LYS A 12 3.78 -1.17 24.75
N ASN A 13 3.56 -2.06 25.72
CA ASN A 13 2.40 -2.00 26.60
C ASN A 13 2.40 -0.75 27.49
N LYS A 14 3.59 -0.32 27.95
CA LYS A 14 3.73 0.88 28.78
C LYS A 14 3.52 2.17 27.98
N THR A 15 4.11 2.24 26.78
CA THR A 15 4.12 3.46 25.97
C THR A 15 2.93 3.61 25.04
N LYS A 16 2.22 2.52 24.75
CA LYS A 16 1.09 2.46 23.79
C LYS A 16 1.46 3.00 22.39
N PHE A 17 2.75 3.01 22.03
CA PHE A 17 3.20 3.47 20.72
C PHE A 17 2.69 2.55 19.61
N LYS A 18 2.15 3.15 18.56
CA LYS A 18 1.82 2.43 17.32
C LYS A 18 3.09 2.07 16.58
N ASN A 19 3.10 0.90 15.93
CA ASN A 19 4.22 0.51 15.09
C ASN A 19 4.33 1.50 13.91
N VAL A 20 5.50 2.13 13.76
CA VAL A 20 5.74 3.14 12.71
C VAL A 20 5.47 2.57 11.32
N HIS A 21 5.89 1.33 11.06
CA HIS A 21 5.69 0.69 9.76
C HIS A 21 4.21 0.52 9.42
N SER A 22 3.39 0.12 10.38
CA SER A 22 1.95 -0.04 10.15
C SER A 22 1.26 1.30 9.93
N VAL A 23 1.68 2.35 10.64
CA VAL A 23 1.18 3.72 10.44
C VAL A 23 1.56 4.23 9.06
N CYS A 24 2.82 4.10 8.65
CA CYS A 24 3.29 4.52 7.32
C CYS A 24 2.52 3.81 6.20
N LYS A 25 2.29 2.50 6.32
CA LYS A 25 1.49 1.75 5.33
C LYS A 25 0.04 2.24 5.26
N LYS A 26 -0.62 2.44 6.41
CA LYS A 26 -1.99 2.99 6.46
C LYS A 26 -2.08 4.35 5.79
N LEU A 27 -1.15 5.24 6.12
CA LEU A 27 -1.10 6.58 5.51
C LEU A 27 -0.89 6.50 4.00
N LYS A 28 0.05 5.66 3.53
CA LYS A 28 0.28 5.45 2.11
C LYS A 28 -0.98 4.96 1.39
N TRP A 29 -1.66 3.95 1.94
CA TRP A 29 -2.87 3.40 1.36
C TRP A 29 -4.00 4.43 1.28
N ARG A 30 -4.26 5.13 2.39
CA ARG A 30 -5.34 6.13 2.46
C ARG A 30 -5.07 7.34 1.57
N TRP A 31 -3.83 7.81 1.52
CA TRP A 31 -3.41 8.89 0.65
C TRP A 31 -3.56 8.52 -0.83
N THR A 32 -3.20 7.30 -1.21
CA THR A 32 -3.37 6.80 -2.58
C THR A 32 -4.83 6.86 -3.04
N GLY A 33 -5.77 6.40 -2.19
CA GLY A 33 -7.19 6.47 -2.49
C GLY A 33 -7.70 7.92 -2.52
N HIS A 34 -7.21 8.79 -1.64
CA HIS A 34 -7.56 10.20 -1.63
C HIS A 34 -7.12 10.91 -2.91
N MET A 35 -5.85 10.75 -3.29
CA MET A 35 -5.25 11.30 -4.51
C MET A 35 -6.05 10.91 -5.76
N LEU A 36 -6.55 9.68 -5.87
CA LEU A 36 -7.28 9.21 -7.05
C LEU A 36 -8.74 9.69 -7.12
N ARG A 37 -9.34 10.02 -5.98
CA ARG A 37 -10.70 10.57 -5.90
C ARG A 37 -10.72 12.09 -6.00
N GLU A 38 -9.60 12.74 -5.73
CA GLU A 38 -9.51 14.19 -5.79
C GLU A 38 -9.43 14.69 -7.24
N GLU A 39 -10.40 15.52 -7.61
CA GLU A 39 -10.49 16.11 -8.95
C GLU A 39 -9.52 17.30 -9.13
N LYS A 40 -9.15 17.96 -8.04
CA LYS A 40 -8.36 19.20 -8.03
C LYS A 40 -6.85 18.96 -8.12
N GLU A 41 -6.35 17.86 -7.54
CA GLU A 41 -4.92 17.53 -7.49
C GLU A 41 -4.39 16.91 -8.79
N LYS A 42 -4.57 17.63 -9.91
CA LYS A 42 -4.10 17.19 -11.23
C LYS A 42 -2.59 16.91 -11.23
N TRP A 43 -1.79 17.72 -10.52
CA TRP A 43 -0.34 17.55 -10.47
C TRP A 43 0.10 16.31 -9.69
N THR A 44 -0.48 16.05 -8.52
CA THR A 44 -0.15 14.86 -7.71
C THR A 44 -0.41 13.59 -8.50
N ARG A 45 -1.59 13.52 -9.16
CA ARG A 45 -1.94 12.40 -10.02
C ARG A 45 -1.02 12.30 -11.24
N LEU A 46 -0.72 13.40 -11.92
CA LEU A 46 0.18 13.41 -13.08
C LEU A 46 1.58 12.90 -12.73
N ILE A 47 2.17 13.36 -11.62
CA ILE A 47 3.50 12.94 -11.17
C ILE A 47 3.52 11.45 -10.80
N MET A 48 2.45 10.96 -10.17
CA MET A 48 2.39 9.58 -9.69
C MET A 48 2.01 8.57 -10.77
N GLU A 49 1.14 8.96 -11.71
CA GLU A 49 0.80 8.18 -12.91
C GLU A 49 1.88 8.30 -14.00
N TRP A 50 2.86 9.19 -13.81
CA TRP A 50 3.95 9.38 -14.78
C TRP A 50 4.76 8.10 -14.95
N TYR A 51 4.58 7.49 -16.14
CA TYR A 51 5.34 6.33 -16.56
C TYR A 51 6.37 6.77 -17.60
N PRO A 52 7.68 6.76 -17.29
CA PRO A 52 8.70 7.08 -18.27
C PRO A 52 8.74 5.98 -19.34
N ARG A 53 8.04 6.21 -20.47
CA ARG A 53 8.07 5.32 -21.64
C ARG A 53 9.40 5.54 -22.36
N GLY A 54 10.20 4.47 -22.48
CA GLY A 54 11.41 4.47 -23.32
C GLY A 54 12.74 4.33 -22.57
N ASN A 55 12.79 4.54 -21.26
CA ASN A 55 14.04 4.45 -20.50
C ASN A 55 14.06 3.20 -19.60
N LYS A 56 15.01 2.30 -19.86
CA LYS A 56 15.36 1.24 -18.90
C LYS A 56 16.00 1.91 -17.69
N ARG A 57 15.66 1.48 -16.47
CA ARG A 57 16.34 1.99 -15.27
C ARG A 57 17.84 1.69 -15.35
N SER A 58 18.65 2.60 -14.83
CA SER A 58 20.10 2.39 -14.72
C SER A 58 20.38 1.10 -13.93
N LYS A 59 21.41 0.36 -14.34
CA LYS A 59 21.90 -0.81 -13.60
C LYS A 59 22.16 -0.41 -12.14
N GLY A 60 21.75 -1.25 -11.18
CA GLY A 60 21.93 -1.02 -9.74
C GLY A 60 20.76 -0.35 -9.00
N ARG A 61 19.79 0.26 -9.69
CA ARG A 61 18.56 0.75 -9.01
C ARG A 61 17.59 -0.39 -8.74
N GLN A 62 16.92 -0.34 -7.59
CA GLN A 62 15.88 -1.31 -7.25
C GLN A 62 14.79 -1.36 -8.35
N HIS A 63 14.40 -2.58 -8.71
CA HIS A 63 13.37 -2.80 -9.72
C HIS A 63 11.98 -2.40 -9.21
N LYS A 64 11.74 -2.55 -7.90
CA LYS A 64 10.44 -2.28 -7.27
C LYS A 64 10.03 -0.81 -7.41
N ARG A 65 8.84 -0.56 -7.93
CA ARG A 65 8.17 0.74 -7.99
C ARG A 65 7.33 0.97 -6.73
N TRP A 66 7.02 2.23 -6.48
CA TRP A 66 6.16 2.62 -5.37
C TRP A 66 4.74 2.05 -5.49
N GLU A 67 4.27 1.78 -6.71
CA GLU A 67 2.94 1.21 -7.00
C GLU A 67 2.91 -0.32 -6.92
N ASP A 68 4.07 -0.98 -6.90
CA ASP A 68 4.13 -2.45 -7.01
C ASP A 68 3.53 -3.14 -5.76
N ASP A 69 3.70 -2.54 -4.58
CA ASP A 69 3.07 -3.05 -3.35
C ASP A 69 1.55 -2.81 -3.32
N ILE A 70 1.07 -1.76 -4.00
CA ILE A 70 -0.35 -1.52 -4.20
C ILE A 70 -0.93 -2.55 -5.18
N LYS A 71 -0.27 -2.74 -6.33
CA LYS A 71 -0.65 -3.75 -7.35
C LYS A 71 -0.64 -5.17 -6.81
N GLN A 72 0.25 -5.47 -5.86
CA GLN A 72 0.29 -6.77 -5.20
C GLN A 72 -1.01 -7.10 -4.44
N ILE A 73 -1.72 -6.09 -3.95
CA ILE A 73 -2.96 -6.28 -3.17
C ILE A 73 -4.21 -6.00 -3.99
N ALA A 74 -4.24 -4.89 -4.72
CA ALA A 74 -5.40 -4.43 -5.49
C ALA A 74 -5.34 -4.82 -6.99
N GLY A 75 -4.32 -5.56 -7.41
CA GLY A 75 -4.19 -6.05 -8.78
C GLY A 75 -3.88 -4.97 -9.81
N ALA A 76 -3.98 -5.35 -11.10
CA ALA A 76 -3.63 -4.47 -12.21
C ALA A 76 -4.58 -3.27 -12.37
N LYS A 77 -5.87 -3.46 -12.06
CA LYS A 77 -6.92 -2.43 -12.15
C LYS A 77 -7.02 -1.58 -10.85
N TRP A 78 -5.98 -1.55 -10.01
CA TRP A 78 -6.00 -0.89 -8.70
C TRP A 78 -6.45 0.59 -8.73
N THR A 79 -6.18 1.33 -9.80
CA THR A 79 -6.59 2.74 -9.91
C THR A 79 -8.10 2.91 -9.95
N ARG A 80 -8.83 1.92 -10.50
CA ARG A 80 -10.30 1.89 -10.50
C ARG A 80 -10.83 1.52 -9.12
N LEU A 81 -10.24 0.50 -8.50
CA LEU A 81 -10.61 0.08 -7.14
C LEU A 81 -10.37 1.19 -6.11
N ALA A 82 -9.27 1.92 -6.22
CA ALA A 82 -8.95 3.02 -5.31
C ALA A 82 -9.93 4.21 -5.39
N ARG A 83 -10.67 4.34 -6.49
CA ARG A 83 -11.73 5.37 -6.60
C ARG A 83 -12.95 5.01 -5.78
N ASP A 84 -13.28 3.73 -5.69
CA ASP A 84 -14.34 3.28 -4.79
C ASP A 84 -13.81 3.25 -3.35
N ARG A 85 -14.51 3.98 -2.48
CA ARG A 85 -14.07 4.18 -1.09
C ARG A 85 -14.25 2.91 -0.27
N GLU A 86 -15.28 2.11 -0.54
CA GLU A 86 -15.62 0.94 0.27
C GLU A 86 -14.67 -0.22 -0.03
N THR A 87 -14.50 -0.57 -1.30
CA THR A 87 -13.53 -1.59 -1.73
C THR A 87 -12.10 -1.21 -1.40
N TRP A 88 -11.73 0.07 -1.52
CA TRP A 88 -10.38 0.50 -1.12
C TRP A 88 -10.15 0.36 0.38
N LYS A 89 -11.15 0.64 1.21
CA LYS A 89 -11.04 0.54 2.67
C LYS A 89 -10.97 -0.92 3.13
N SER A 90 -11.71 -1.83 2.52
CA SER A 90 -11.69 -3.26 2.89
C SER A 90 -10.30 -3.90 2.65
N LEU A 91 -9.57 -3.43 1.65
CA LEU A 91 -8.22 -3.89 1.33
C LEU A 91 -7.12 -3.29 2.24
N GLU A 92 -7.40 -2.23 3.01
CA GLU A 92 -6.38 -1.54 3.83
C GLU A 92 -5.73 -2.50 4.85
N GLU A 93 -6.53 -3.34 5.50
CA GLU A 93 -6.03 -4.26 6.53
C GLU A 93 -5.04 -5.28 5.94
N THR A 94 -5.35 -5.82 4.76
CA THR A 94 -4.47 -6.77 4.04
C THR A 94 -3.14 -6.12 3.64
N PHE A 95 -3.18 -4.88 3.14
CA PHE A 95 -1.98 -4.12 2.78
C PHE A 95 -1.07 -3.85 3.99
N VAL A 96 -1.68 -3.48 5.13
CA VAL A 96 -0.95 -3.17 6.37
C VAL A 96 -0.31 -4.42 6.96
N ALA A 97 -1.06 -5.52 7.02
CA ALA A 97 -0.54 -6.83 7.44
C ALA A 97 0.63 -7.28 6.54
N GLY A 98 0.68 -6.79 5.29
CA GLY A 98 1.70 -7.16 4.32
C GLY A 98 1.53 -8.57 3.79
N GLN A 99 0.30 -9.10 3.88
CA GLN A 99 -0.06 -10.39 3.31
C GLN A 99 -0.19 -10.20 1.80
N ALA A 100 0.57 -10.96 1.02
CA ALA A 100 0.25 -11.12 -0.38
C ALA A 100 -1.13 -11.77 -0.46
N VAL A 101 -2.04 -11.23 -1.28
CA VAL A 101 -3.24 -11.97 -1.64
C VAL A 101 -2.77 -13.25 -2.34
N THR A 102 -2.82 -14.38 -1.64
CA THR A 102 -2.64 -15.71 -2.23
C THR A 102 -3.87 -15.97 -3.08
N SER A 103 -3.79 -15.72 -4.41
CA SER A 103 -4.58 -16.20 -5.57
C SER A 103 -6.07 -16.57 -5.45
N ASN A 104 -6.72 -16.40 -4.31
CA ASN A 104 -8.03 -16.91 -3.93
C ASN A 104 -8.70 -15.86 -3.02
N ASN A 105 -8.70 -14.58 -3.42
CA ASN A 105 -9.49 -13.57 -2.73
C ASN A 105 -10.76 -13.30 -3.55
N PRO A 106 -11.93 -13.76 -3.09
CA PRO A 106 -13.16 -13.76 -3.89
C PRO A 106 -13.57 -12.37 -4.37
N ILE A 107 -13.15 -11.30 -3.69
CA ILE A 107 -13.50 -9.92 -4.04
C ILE A 107 -12.66 -9.39 -5.23
N ALA A 108 -11.43 -9.88 -5.40
CA ALA A 108 -10.54 -9.42 -6.48
C ALA A 108 -10.81 -10.16 -7.80
N ASP A 109 -11.17 -11.44 -7.70
CA ASP A 109 -11.42 -12.31 -8.86
C ASP A 109 -12.80 -12.05 -9.51
N ASP A 110 -13.79 -11.59 -8.73
CA ASP A 110 -15.15 -11.25 -9.19
C ASP A 110 -15.25 -9.94 -10.01
N ILE A 111 -14.15 -9.19 -10.14
CA ILE A 111 -14.07 -7.92 -10.91
C ILE A 111 -13.11 -8.06 -12.11
N THR A 112 -12.77 -9.29 -12.49
CA THR A 112 -11.88 -9.59 -13.63
C THR A 112 -12.66 -9.60 -14.93
#